data_AF-A0A2S9JV30-F1
#
_entry.id   AF-A0A2S9JV30-F1
#
_cell.length_a   1.000
_cell.length_b   1.000
_cell.length_c   1.000
_cell.angle_alpha   90.00
_cell.angle_beta   90.00
_cell.angle_gamma   90.00
#
_symmetry.space_group_name_H-M   'P 1'
#
loop_
_entity.id
_entity.type
_entity.pdbx_description
1 polymer ?
#
loop_
_entity_poly.entity_id
_entity_poly.type
_entity_poly.pdbx_seq_one_letter_code
_entity_poly.pdbx_strand_id
1 'polypeptide(L)'
;MRTKKNLKRYFYRLSKIVLLAGIVFLGFISCNKAKDRQEEFSNGLSKGVGTSEPLFSVTSPLSLLTDQNFQHGFHVLHPATGVVQGSILYAGGGSSPKWNLSQWYSNSSLYGATPTPLSSGSYRFADSNKAITIGPASSTDRDIIFAINGQNEFGDTYRTSSQPFPHLIIDQRIADPDGWLGYATPFIGALDSLNFQIDAYLEYHARNQKAGYNSAIHALQFSCVFLVQNLNPSSTGYGKSMYFLIMLFDDRYSLPGLSINEDVFSGQIIYDVGLASFSSTGLVQGQWKTVKGDILSQIKQGLNEAWSRGYLLESQSYNDYKVSLFTMGFECTGLNIGTMKTRNLSLIAY
;
A
#
# COMPACT_ATOMS: atom_id res chain seq x y z
N MET A 1 59.97 31.13 4.31
CA MET A 1 58.71 31.34 5.07
C MET A 1 57.56 31.41 4.06
N ARG A 2 57.08 30.26 3.59
CA ARG A 2 56.00 30.13 2.59
C ARG A 2 55.40 28.73 2.76
N THR A 3 54.31 28.62 3.50
CA THR A 3 53.64 27.34 3.75
C THR A 3 52.15 27.55 3.97
N LYS A 4 51.38 26.57 3.47
CA LYS A 4 49.97 26.24 3.75
C LYS A 4 48.89 27.11 3.09
N LYS A 5 48.58 26.77 1.84
CA LYS A 5 47.21 26.75 1.29
C LYS A 5 47.22 25.97 -0.04
N ASN A 6 47.20 24.63 0.04
CA ASN A 6 46.83 23.73 -1.07
C ASN A 6 46.81 22.26 -0.61
N LEU A 7 45.96 21.93 0.38
CA LEU A 7 45.70 20.54 0.77
C LEU A 7 44.27 20.36 1.30
N LYS A 8 43.27 20.84 0.54
CA LYS A 8 41.84 20.71 0.90
C LYS A 8 40.92 20.30 -0.26
N ARG A 9 41.46 19.69 -1.32
CA ARG A 9 40.67 19.24 -2.49
C ARG A 9 40.78 17.76 -2.85
N TYR A 10 41.37 16.92 -2.00
CA TYR A 10 41.54 15.48 -2.29
C TYR A 10 40.96 14.52 -1.23
N PHE A 11 40.12 15.00 -0.30
CA PHE A 11 39.58 14.18 0.81
C PHE A 11 38.04 14.15 0.88
N TYR A 12 37.34 14.33 -0.25
CA TYR A 12 35.87 14.33 -0.31
C TYR A 12 35.25 13.29 -1.29
N ARG A 13 35.99 12.23 -1.59
CA ARG A 13 35.51 11.08 -2.39
C ARG A 13 36.11 9.78 -1.87
N LEU A 14 35.85 9.41 -0.61
CA LEU A 14 36.09 8.04 -0.09
C LEU A 14 35.71 7.99 1.41
N SER A 15 34.42 8.11 1.73
CA SER A 15 33.86 7.61 3.00
C SER A 15 32.34 7.75 3.02
N LYS A 16 31.67 6.67 2.62
CA LYS A 16 30.45 6.11 3.22
C LYS A 16 29.99 4.90 2.39
N ILE A 17 30.93 3.97 2.22
CA ILE A 17 30.63 2.55 2.21
C ILE A 17 30.52 2.17 3.70
N VAL A 18 29.55 1.30 4.03
CA VAL A 18 29.14 0.84 5.38
C VAL A 18 28.04 1.67 6.06
N LEU A 19 26.78 1.38 5.71
CA LEU A 19 25.77 0.97 6.69
C LEU A 19 24.75 0.06 5.97
N LEU A 20 24.99 -1.24 6.06
CA LEU A 20 24.17 -2.31 5.50
C LEU A 20 23.52 -3.03 6.69
N ALA A 21 22.21 -2.91 6.86
CA ALA A 21 21.30 -3.91 7.46
C ALA A 21 19.93 -3.27 7.73
N GLY A 22 18.95 -3.63 6.91
CA GLY A 22 17.57 -3.17 6.96
C GLY A 22 16.92 -3.26 5.59
N ILE A 23 17.24 -4.31 4.84
CA ILE A 23 16.74 -4.53 3.49
C ILE A 23 15.31 -5.04 3.61
N VAL A 24 14.39 -4.32 2.97
CA VAL A 24 13.04 -4.78 2.64
C VAL A 24 13.18 -6.04 1.79
N PHE A 25 12.99 -7.20 2.42
CA PHE A 25 13.01 -8.50 1.76
C PHE A 25 11.63 -9.14 1.87
N LEU A 26 10.68 -8.63 1.08
CA LEU A 26 9.43 -9.35 0.78
C LEU A 26 9.14 -9.21 -0.72
N GLY A 27 9.97 -9.87 -1.52
CA GLY A 27 9.78 -10.00 -2.96
C GLY A 27 10.45 -11.23 -3.61
N PHE A 28 11.39 -11.91 -2.94
CA PHE A 28 12.13 -13.02 -3.56
C PHE A 28 12.48 -14.16 -2.60
N ILE A 29 11.50 -14.91 -2.10
CA ILE A 29 11.75 -16.28 -1.60
C ILE A 29 10.57 -17.18 -2.01
N SER A 30 10.44 -17.48 -3.30
CA SER A 30 9.82 -18.73 -3.75
C SER A 30 10.15 -19.07 -5.22
N CYS A 31 11.37 -18.81 -5.69
CA CYS A 31 11.78 -19.17 -7.06
C CYS A 31 12.64 -20.44 -7.18
N ASN A 32 13.05 -21.06 -6.07
CA ASN A 32 13.92 -22.24 -6.13
C ASN A 32 13.18 -23.58 -6.23
N LYS A 33 11.84 -23.63 -6.15
CA LYS A 33 11.07 -24.88 -6.31
C LYS A 33 10.48 -25.10 -7.71
N ALA A 34 10.58 -24.12 -8.61
CA ALA A 34 10.03 -24.21 -9.96
C ALA A 34 11.03 -24.82 -10.97
N LYS A 35 12.34 -24.71 -10.73
CA LYS A 35 13.37 -25.27 -11.64
C LYS A 35 13.42 -26.79 -11.64
N ASP A 36 13.23 -27.43 -10.50
CA ASP A 36 13.33 -28.90 -10.39
C ASP A 36 12.14 -29.65 -11.01
N ARG A 37 11.10 -28.93 -11.48
CA ARG A 37 9.92 -29.54 -12.11
C ARG A 37 9.89 -29.43 -13.64
N GLN A 38 10.87 -28.76 -14.24
CA GLN A 38 10.93 -28.55 -15.69
C GLN A 38 11.73 -29.62 -16.46
N GLU A 39 12.60 -30.39 -15.80
CA GLU A 39 13.42 -31.41 -16.49
C GLU A 39 12.69 -32.75 -16.72
N GLU A 40 11.55 -33.01 -16.07
CA GLU A 40 10.77 -34.24 -16.31
C GLU A 40 9.72 -34.12 -17.43
N PHE A 41 9.46 -32.92 -17.97
CA PHE A 41 8.37 -32.70 -18.94
C PHE A 41 8.84 -32.39 -20.38
N SER A 42 10.15 -32.32 -20.63
CA SER A 42 10.69 -31.92 -21.95
C SER A 42 10.86 -33.08 -22.95
N ASN A 43 10.53 -34.32 -22.59
CA ASN A 43 10.59 -35.46 -23.51
C ASN A 43 9.19 -35.96 -23.88
N GLY A 44 8.52 -35.20 -24.75
CA GLY A 44 7.37 -35.72 -25.49
C GLY A 44 6.41 -34.64 -25.96
N LEU A 45 6.50 -34.32 -27.25
CA LEU A 45 5.41 -34.02 -28.20
C LEU A 45 5.74 -32.84 -29.13
N SER A 46 6.28 -33.20 -30.29
CA SER A 46 6.04 -32.48 -31.54
C SER A 46 4.61 -32.75 -32.01
N LYS A 47 3.83 -31.70 -32.28
CA LYS A 47 3.03 -31.49 -33.51
C LYS A 47 2.14 -30.27 -33.32
N GLY A 48 2.13 -29.41 -34.33
CA GLY A 48 1.48 -28.10 -34.30
C GLY A 48 -0.03 -28.15 -34.13
N VAL A 49 -0.52 -27.15 -33.40
CA VAL A 49 -1.89 -26.65 -33.45
C VAL A 49 -1.77 -25.13 -33.23
N GLY A 50 -2.29 -24.34 -34.16
CA GLY A 50 -2.42 -22.90 -33.98
C GLY A 50 -3.38 -22.65 -32.82
N THR A 51 -2.90 -22.03 -31.75
CA THR A 51 -3.73 -21.64 -30.61
C THR A 51 -4.05 -20.16 -30.75
N SER A 52 -5.26 -19.86 -31.22
CA SER A 52 -5.93 -18.62 -30.84
C SER A 52 -6.05 -18.60 -29.32
N GLU A 53 -5.40 -17.65 -28.67
CA GLU A 53 -5.59 -17.45 -27.24
C GLU A 53 -7.06 -17.12 -26.97
N PRO A 54 -7.70 -17.74 -25.96
CA PRO A 54 -9.05 -17.37 -25.60
C PRO A 54 -9.01 -15.95 -25.01
N LEU A 55 -9.66 -15.02 -25.70
CA LEU A 55 -10.08 -13.74 -25.15
C LEU A 55 -10.99 -14.06 -23.94
N PHE A 56 -10.44 -13.96 -22.74
CA PHE A 56 -11.23 -13.99 -21.51
C PHE A 56 -12.08 -12.72 -21.48
N SER A 57 -13.30 -12.80 -22.01
CA SER A 57 -14.35 -11.84 -21.68
C SER A 57 -14.81 -12.14 -20.26
N VAL A 58 -14.60 -11.17 -19.36
CA VAL A 58 -15.14 -11.20 -18.00
C VAL A 58 -16.65 -10.99 -18.13
N THR A 59 -17.41 -12.07 -18.29
CA THR A 59 -18.87 -12.00 -18.51
C THR A 59 -19.65 -11.68 -17.22
N SER A 60 -18.98 -11.53 -16.08
CA SER A 60 -19.58 -11.17 -14.80
C SER A 60 -18.61 -10.33 -13.97
N PRO A 61 -19.10 -9.31 -13.23
CA PRO A 61 -18.23 -8.44 -12.44
C PRO A 61 -17.40 -9.24 -11.43
N LEU A 62 -16.09 -8.98 -11.38
CA LEU A 62 -15.15 -9.67 -10.51
C LEU A 62 -14.68 -8.74 -9.38
N SER A 63 -14.97 -9.09 -8.13
CA SER A 63 -14.38 -8.38 -6.99
C SER A 63 -12.90 -8.75 -6.87
N LEU A 64 -12.02 -7.74 -6.89
CA LEU A 64 -10.57 -7.92 -6.72
C LEU A 64 -10.16 -7.95 -5.24
N LEU A 65 -11.04 -7.54 -4.33
CA LEU A 65 -10.83 -7.62 -2.89
C LEU A 65 -11.73 -8.69 -2.27
N THR A 66 -11.23 -9.37 -1.24
CA THR A 66 -11.98 -10.27 -0.37
C THR A 66 -12.01 -9.75 1.07
N ASP A 67 -12.96 -10.22 1.86
CA ASP A 67 -13.20 -9.75 3.23
C ASP A 67 -13.30 -8.23 3.35
N GLN A 68 -14.14 -7.62 2.51
CA GLN A 68 -14.31 -6.16 2.40
C GLN A 68 -14.86 -5.50 3.67
N ASN A 69 -15.43 -6.30 4.58
CA ASN A 69 -15.93 -5.86 5.89
C ASN A 69 -15.01 -6.27 7.04
N PHE A 70 -13.81 -6.80 6.76
CA PHE A 70 -12.78 -7.13 7.76
C PHE A 70 -13.25 -8.11 8.85
N GLN A 71 -14.15 -9.03 8.50
CA GLN A 71 -14.77 -9.99 9.40
C GLN A 71 -13.81 -11.13 9.81
N HIS A 72 -12.68 -11.27 9.12
CA HIS A 72 -11.68 -12.30 9.42
C HIS A 72 -10.45 -11.76 10.17
N GLY A 73 -10.44 -10.47 10.52
CA GLY A 73 -9.33 -9.83 11.24
C GLY A 73 -8.06 -9.69 10.41
N PHE A 74 -6.91 -9.59 11.08
CA PHE A 74 -5.62 -9.28 10.44
C PHE A 74 -4.50 -10.22 10.89
N HIS A 75 -3.63 -10.60 9.96
CA HIS A 75 -2.28 -11.04 10.29
C HIS A 75 -1.45 -9.83 10.71
N VAL A 76 -0.93 -9.82 11.93
CA VAL A 76 -0.12 -8.71 12.43
C VAL A 76 1.34 -8.90 12.02
N LEU A 77 1.87 -7.97 11.23
CA LEU A 77 3.25 -8.01 10.79
C LEU A 77 4.16 -7.28 11.79
N HIS A 78 5.37 -7.82 11.99
CA HIS A 78 6.37 -7.22 12.84
C HIS A 78 6.85 -5.87 12.25
N PRO A 79 6.87 -4.77 13.03
CA PRO A 79 7.16 -3.41 12.54
C PRO A 79 8.46 -3.27 11.74
N ALA A 80 9.51 -4.01 12.11
CA ALA A 80 10.83 -3.90 11.50
C ALA A 80 11.11 -4.94 10.40
N THR A 81 10.44 -6.10 10.42
CA THR A 81 10.84 -7.25 9.58
C THR A 81 9.74 -7.69 8.63
N GLY A 82 8.49 -7.30 8.87
CA GLY A 82 7.35 -7.75 8.07
C GLY A 82 6.95 -9.20 8.30
N VAL A 83 7.62 -9.91 9.20
CA VAL A 83 7.27 -11.30 9.55
C VAL A 83 5.95 -11.31 10.30
N VAL A 84 5.05 -12.23 9.92
CA VAL A 84 3.78 -12.45 10.63
C VAL A 84 4.07 -12.89 12.07
N GLN A 85 3.59 -12.12 13.04
CA GLN A 85 3.72 -12.45 14.47
C GLN A 85 2.56 -13.30 14.97
N GLY A 86 1.39 -13.14 14.36
CA GLY A 86 0.14 -13.84 14.70
C GLY A 86 -1.05 -13.08 14.12
N SER A 87 -2.22 -13.22 14.75
CA SER A 87 -3.45 -12.60 14.25
C SER A 87 -4.19 -11.81 15.34
N ILE A 88 -4.91 -10.77 14.94
CA ILE A 88 -5.89 -10.07 15.77
C ILE A 88 -7.29 -10.24 15.19
N LEU A 89 -8.25 -10.57 16.06
CA LEU A 89 -9.64 -10.88 15.72
C LEU A 89 -10.55 -10.50 16.88
N TYR A 90 -11.75 -9.99 16.56
CA TYR A 90 -12.79 -9.72 17.55
C TYR A 90 -13.52 -11.03 17.92
N ALA A 91 -14.25 -11.04 19.04
CA ALA A 91 -15.01 -12.21 19.44
C ALA A 91 -16.12 -12.54 18.43
N GLY A 92 -16.13 -13.78 17.92
CA GLY A 92 -17.04 -14.21 16.85
C GLY A 92 -16.57 -13.87 15.43
N GLY A 93 -15.39 -13.28 15.27
CA GLY A 93 -14.73 -13.12 13.97
C GLY A 93 -14.27 -14.45 13.37
N GLY A 94 -14.04 -14.45 12.06
CA GLY A 94 -13.50 -15.61 11.34
C GLY A 94 -12.07 -15.98 11.76
N SER A 95 -11.65 -17.21 11.48
CA SER A 95 -10.37 -17.78 11.96
C SER A 95 -9.18 -17.66 10.99
N SER A 96 -9.37 -17.10 9.79
CA SER A 96 -8.33 -16.99 8.75
C SER A 96 -8.33 -15.58 8.16
N PRO A 97 -7.52 -14.65 8.72
CA PRO A 97 -7.37 -13.30 8.19
C PRO A 97 -7.08 -13.29 6.69
N LYS A 98 -7.69 -12.33 5.99
CA LYS A 98 -7.45 -12.07 4.56
C LYS A 98 -6.63 -10.81 4.31
N TRP A 99 -6.32 -10.10 5.39
CA TRP A 99 -5.61 -8.85 5.41
C TRP A 99 -4.38 -8.99 6.30
N ASN A 100 -3.29 -8.36 5.91
CA ASN A 100 -2.18 -8.08 6.80
C ASN A 100 -2.39 -6.71 7.45
N LEU A 101 -1.89 -6.56 8.67
CA LEU A 101 -1.71 -5.29 9.35
C LEU A 101 -0.21 -5.00 9.41
N SER A 102 0.21 -4.11 8.52
CA SER A 102 1.57 -3.61 8.41
C SER A 102 1.76 -2.40 9.33
N GLN A 103 2.82 -2.46 10.16
CA GLN A 103 3.11 -1.48 11.21
C GLN A 103 4.49 -0.84 11.00
N TRP A 104 4.89 -0.63 9.74
CA TRP A 104 6.28 -0.34 9.36
C TRP A 104 6.88 0.77 10.21
N TYR A 105 8.07 0.53 10.76
CA TYR A 105 8.84 1.50 11.54
C TYR A 105 8.14 2.08 12.78
N SER A 106 7.01 1.50 13.21
CA SER A 106 6.43 1.81 14.51
C SER A 106 7.34 1.32 15.63
N ASN A 107 7.38 2.06 16.75
CA ASN A 107 8.15 1.68 17.94
C ASN A 107 7.56 0.51 18.73
N SER A 108 6.36 0.04 18.36
CA SER A 108 5.65 -1.01 19.06
C SER A 108 4.88 -1.90 18.09
N SER A 109 4.36 -3.04 18.58
CA SER A 109 3.46 -3.90 17.82
C SER A 109 2.13 -4.08 18.56
N LEU A 110 1.03 -4.10 17.82
CA LEU A 110 -0.28 -4.50 18.34
C LEU A 110 -0.40 -6.02 18.54
N TYR A 111 0.58 -6.81 18.09
CA TYR A 111 0.60 -8.25 18.40
C TYR A 111 0.71 -8.46 19.91
N GLY A 112 -0.19 -9.27 20.47
CA GLY A 112 -0.27 -9.51 21.92
C GLY A 112 -0.93 -8.36 22.70
N ALA A 113 -1.40 -7.29 22.04
CA ALA A 113 -2.20 -6.28 22.71
C ALA A 113 -3.48 -6.90 23.28
N THR A 114 -3.80 -6.58 24.53
CA THR A 114 -5.04 -7.04 25.16
C THR A 114 -6.22 -6.30 24.51
N PRO A 115 -7.18 -6.99 23.86
CA PRO A 115 -8.30 -6.32 23.24
C PRO A 115 -9.20 -5.66 24.28
N THR A 116 -9.64 -4.44 23.99
CA THR A 116 -10.69 -3.76 24.74
C THR A 116 -12.03 -3.96 24.01
N PRO A 117 -12.99 -4.71 24.56
CA PRO A 117 -14.32 -4.81 23.97
C PRO A 117 -15.06 -3.47 24.10
N LEU A 118 -15.78 -3.09 23.04
CA LEU A 118 -16.59 -1.89 22.96
C LEU A 118 -18.07 -2.26 23.05
N SER A 119 -18.91 -1.29 23.45
CA SER A 119 -20.37 -1.49 23.58
C SER A 119 -21.06 -1.86 22.26
N SER A 120 -20.41 -1.57 21.13
CA SER A 120 -20.86 -1.92 19.78
C SER A 120 -20.63 -3.39 19.40
N GLY A 121 -19.92 -4.15 20.24
CA GLY A 121 -19.40 -5.49 19.93
C GLY A 121 -18.07 -5.48 19.18
N SER A 122 -17.54 -4.31 18.81
CA SER A 122 -16.19 -4.17 18.26
C SER A 122 -15.12 -4.34 19.33
N TYR A 123 -13.91 -4.66 18.89
CA TYR A 123 -12.72 -4.86 19.71
C TYR A 123 -11.65 -3.86 19.28
N ARG A 124 -11.10 -3.13 20.24
CA ARG A 124 -9.98 -2.22 20.03
C ARG A 124 -8.68 -2.85 20.50
N PHE A 125 -7.70 -2.93 19.61
CA PHE A 125 -6.32 -3.34 19.88
C PHE A 125 -5.46 -2.08 19.86
N ALA A 126 -4.84 -1.73 20.99
CA ALA A 126 -4.17 -0.45 21.13
C ALA A 126 -2.91 -0.52 22.00
N ASP A 127 -1.99 0.40 21.72
CA ASP A 127 -0.90 0.81 22.58
C ASP A 127 -0.86 2.36 22.65
N SER A 128 0.23 2.95 23.16
CA SER A 128 0.39 4.41 23.21
C SER A 128 0.55 5.06 21.85
N ASN A 129 1.04 4.33 20.85
CA ASN A 129 1.42 4.83 19.54
C ASN A 129 0.27 4.72 18.54
N LYS A 130 -0.57 3.69 18.65
CA LYS A 130 -1.58 3.38 17.64
C LYS A 130 -2.69 2.47 18.14
N ALA A 131 -3.76 2.38 17.34
CA ALA A 131 -4.82 1.42 17.54
C ALA A 131 -5.47 0.98 16.23
N ILE A 132 -5.99 -0.24 16.24
CA ILE A 132 -6.95 -0.76 15.26
C ILE A 132 -8.23 -1.16 16.00
N THR A 133 -9.38 -0.76 15.47
CA THR A 133 -10.69 -1.25 15.96
C THR A 133 -11.39 -1.96 14.82
N ILE A 134 -11.86 -3.18 15.11
CA ILE A 134 -12.64 -4.03 14.20
C ILE A 134 -13.77 -4.72 14.93
N GLY A 135 -14.81 -5.12 14.20
CA GLY A 135 -15.97 -5.74 14.81
C GLY A 135 -16.91 -6.38 13.79
N PRO A 136 -18.06 -6.88 14.26
CA PRO A 136 -19.06 -7.47 13.38
C PRO A 136 -19.60 -6.44 12.40
N ALA A 137 -20.03 -6.87 11.21
CA ALA A 137 -20.60 -6.00 10.19
C ALA A 137 -21.83 -5.20 10.68
N SER A 138 -22.51 -5.67 11.73
CA SER A 138 -23.64 -5.00 12.38
C SER A 138 -23.23 -3.88 13.35
N SER A 139 -21.95 -3.78 13.73
CA SER A 139 -21.43 -2.80 14.69
C SER A 139 -21.71 -1.35 14.24
N THR A 140 -21.74 -0.41 15.18
CA THR A 140 -21.78 1.03 14.88
C THR A 140 -20.39 1.61 14.59
N ASP A 141 -19.32 0.93 15.02
CA ASP A 141 -17.92 1.34 14.81
C ASP A 141 -17.38 0.91 13.43
N ARG A 142 -18.29 0.65 12.48
CA ARG A 142 -18.19 -0.22 11.28
C ARG A 142 -16.84 -0.35 10.58
N ASP A 143 -16.69 -1.55 10.00
CA ASP A 143 -15.62 -2.08 9.16
C ASP A 143 -14.23 -1.97 9.80
N ILE A 144 -13.57 -0.80 9.75
CA ILE A 144 -12.27 -0.61 10.40
C ILE A 144 -12.02 0.84 10.81
N ILE A 145 -11.39 1.00 11.98
CA ILE A 145 -10.89 2.28 12.48
C ILE A 145 -9.38 2.18 12.69
N PHE A 146 -8.64 3.09 12.05
CA PHE A 146 -7.21 3.31 12.23
C PHE A 146 -7.00 4.48 13.18
N ALA A 147 -6.06 4.36 14.11
CA ALA A 147 -5.58 5.50 14.89
C ALA A 147 -4.05 5.46 15.01
N ILE A 148 -3.40 6.60 14.81
CA ILE A 148 -1.95 6.76 14.93
C ILE A 148 -1.61 8.04 15.70
N ASN A 149 -0.57 7.98 16.52
CA ASN A 149 -0.07 9.08 17.33
C ASN A 149 1.40 9.35 17.00
N GLY A 150 1.63 10.29 16.08
CA GLY A 150 2.97 10.70 15.68
C GLY A 150 3.79 11.29 16.84
N GLN A 151 3.17 11.95 17.84
CA GLN A 151 3.93 12.46 18.99
C GLN A 151 4.60 11.31 19.74
N ASN A 152 3.87 10.23 19.99
CA ASN A 152 4.41 9.08 20.72
C ASN A 152 5.39 8.27 19.86
N GLU A 153 5.08 8.07 18.57
CA GLU A 153 5.98 7.36 17.63
C GLU A 153 7.35 8.05 17.48
N PHE A 154 7.40 9.37 17.62
CA PHE A 154 8.65 10.12 17.45
C PHE A 154 9.24 10.65 18.76
N GLY A 155 8.68 10.30 19.92
CA GLY A 155 9.14 10.85 21.20
C GLY A 155 9.11 12.38 21.22
N ASP A 156 8.07 12.95 20.62
CA ASP A 156 7.84 14.39 20.50
C ASP A 156 8.96 15.14 19.73
N THR A 157 9.76 14.45 18.91
CA THR A 157 10.86 15.04 18.13
C THR A 157 10.66 14.82 16.64
N TYR A 158 10.65 15.88 15.83
CA TYR A 158 10.51 15.71 14.39
C TYR A 158 11.65 14.89 13.78
N ARG A 159 11.28 14.03 12.82
CA ARG A 159 12.23 13.29 12.00
C ARG A 159 13.02 14.22 11.05
N THR A 160 14.13 13.72 10.52
CA THR A 160 14.81 14.30 9.35
C THR A 160 14.37 13.57 8.08
N SER A 161 14.62 14.14 6.90
CA SER A 161 14.23 13.53 5.62
C SER A 161 14.74 12.10 5.40
N SER A 162 15.89 11.74 5.99
CA SER A 162 16.55 10.45 5.81
C SER A 162 16.12 9.37 6.82
N GLN A 163 15.37 9.73 7.86
CA GLN A 163 14.91 8.73 8.83
C GLN A 163 13.73 7.92 8.23
N PRO A 164 13.43 6.72 8.75
CA PRO A 164 12.16 6.09 8.44
C PRO A 164 11.00 6.80 9.18
N PHE A 165 9.77 6.37 8.93
CA PHE A 165 8.58 6.91 9.59
C PHE A 165 7.51 5.82 9.75
N PRO A 166 6.67 5.90 10.80
CA PRO A 166 5.66 4.90 11.10
C PRO A 166 4.54 4.86 10.05
N HIS A 167 4.21 3.65 9.63
CA HIS A 167 3.01 3.35 8.83
C HIS A 167 2.08 2.49 9.67
N LEU A 168 0.77 2.72 9.52
CA LEU A 168 -0.26 1.83 10.01
C LEU A 168 -1.22 1.57 8.85
N ILE A 169 -0.95 0.49 8.13
CA ILE A 169 -1.65 0.16 6.89
C ILE A 169 -2.11 -1.29 6.91
N ILE A 170 -3.19 -1.56 6.19
CA ILE A 170 -3.59 -2.93 5.85
C ILE A 170 -3.26 -3.21 4.40
N ASP A 171 -2.98 -4.47 4.09
CA ASP A 171 -2.71 -4.90 2.72
C ASP A 171 -3.32 -6.26 2.39
N GLN A 172 -3.66 -6.44 1.12
CA GLN A 172 -4.12 -7.69 0.55
C GLN A 172 -3.48 -7.91 -0.82
N ARG A 173 -2.80 -9.04 -0.98
CA ARG A 173 -2.28 -9.50 -2.28
C ARG A 173 -3.43 -10.07 -3.11
N ILE A 174 -3.54 -9.61 -4.35
CA ILE A 174 -4.66 -9.90 -5.25
C ILE A 174 -4.22 -10.91 -6.31
N ALA A 175 -3.17 -10.56 -7.07
CA ALA A 175 -2.70 -11.34 -8.21
C ALA A 175 -1.61 -12.36 -7.84
N ASP A 176 -1.25 -13.17 -8.83
CA ASP A 176 -0.15 -14.14 -8.74
C ASP A 176 1.20 -13.49 -8.32
N PRO A 177 2.12 -14.27 -7.72
CA PRO A 177 2.02 -15.71 -7.40
C PRO A 177 1.29 -16.03 -6.08
N ASP A 178 1.13 -15.06 -5.19
CA ASP A 178 0.70 -15.32 -3.80
C ASP A 178 -0.63 -14.65 -3.41
N GLY A 179 -1.29 -13.96 -4.35
CA GLY A 179 -2.56 -13.29 -4.12
C GLY A 179 -3.75 -14.23 -4.21
N TRP A 180 -4.87 -13.81 -3.60
CA TRP A 180 -6.03 -14.68 -3.42
C TRP A 180 -6.78 -15.02 -4.72
N LEU A 181 -6.72 -14.15 -5.74
CA LEU A 181 -7.24 -14.43 -7.08
C LEU A 181 -6.18 -15.09 -7.99
N GLY A 182 -4.90 -14.92 -7.68
CA GLY A 182 -3.80 -15.48 -8.45
C GLY A 182 -3.93 -15.15 -9.95
N TYR A 183 -3.79 -16.18 -10.79
CA TYR A 183 -3.87 -16.06 -12.25
C TYR A 183 -5.24 -15.62 -12.78
N ALA A 184 -6.31 -15.76 -11.99
CA ALA A 184 -7.65 -15.30 -12.39
C ALA A 184 -7.78 -13.77 -12.36
N THR A 185 -6.79 -13.06 -11.81
CA THR A 185 -6.77 -11.59 -11.86
C THR A 185 -6.59 -11.11 -13.29
N PRO A 186 -7.50 -10.28 -13.83
CA PRO A 186 -7.44 -9.79 -15.20
C PRO A 186 -6.30 -8.79 -15.41
N PHE A 187 -5.79 -8.76 -16.64
CA PHE A 187 -4.85 -7.72 -17.08
C PHE A 187 -5.57 -6.39 -17.32
N ILE A 188 -4.88 -5.28 -17.05
CA ILE A 188 -5.40 -3.91 -17.23
C ILE A 188 -5.91 -3.68 -18.65
N GLY A 189 -5.25 -4.25 -19.66
CA GLY A 189 -5.68 -4.12 -21.05
C GLY A 189 -6.94 -4.89 -21.43
N ALA A 190 -7.36 -5.86 -20.61
CA ALA A 190 -8.58 -6.66 -20.83
C ALA A 190 -9.81 -6.13 -20.09
N LEU A 191 -9.66 -5.10 -19.24
CA LEU A 191 -10.75 -4.51 -18.47
C LEU A 191 -11.54 -3.48 -19.29
N ASP A 192 -12.86 -3.51 -19.14
CA ASP A 192 -13.77 -2.47 -19.60
C ASP A 192 -13.86 -1.34 -18.57
N SER A 193 -13.91 -1.67 -17.28
CA SER A 193 -13.84 -0.70 -16.18
C SER A 193 -13.25 -1.31 -14.90
N LEU A 194 -12.75 -0.46 -14.01
CA LEU A 194 -12.29 -0.85 -12.68
C LEU A 194 -12.93 0.08 -11.64
N ASN A 195 -14.04 -0.34 -11.07
CA ASN A 195 -14.85 0.48 -10.17
C ASN A 195 -14.33 0.37 -8.74
N PHE A 196 -13.81 1.48 -8.21
CA PHE A 196 -13.39 1.63 -6.82
C PHE A 196 -14.46 2.36 -6.01
N GLN A 197 -14.66 1.93 -4.76
CA GLN A 197 -15.48 2.64 -3.79
C GLN A 197 -14.91 2.50 -2.38
N ILE A 198 -14.98 3.58 -1.60
CA ILE A 198 -14.74 3.61 -0.16
C ILE A 198 -15.50 4.78 0.48
N ASP A 199 -16.03 4.59 1.67
CA ASP A 199 -16.47 5.68 2.53
C ASP A 199 -15.36 5.96 3.56
N ALA A 200 -14.95 7.23 3.70
CA ALA A 200 -13.96 7.67 4.67
C ALA A 200 -14.56 8.67 5.67
N TYR A 201 -14.14 8.58 6.93
CA TYR A 201 -14.54 9.47 8.01
C TYR A 201 -13.32 9.83 8.85
N LEU A 202 -12.86 11.08 8.70
CA LEU A 202 -11.82 11.61 9.57
C LEU A 202 -12.45 11.90 10.94
N GLU A 203 -12.26 11.00 11.91
CA GLU A 203 -12.87 11.15 13.24
C GLU A 203 -12.15 12.20 14.07
N TYR A 204 -10.82 12.13 14.05
CA TYR A 204 -9.98 13.01 14.83
C TYR A 204 -8.73 13.37 14.03
N HIS A 205 -8.33 14.63 14.12
CA HIS A 205 -7.05 15.09 13.63
C HIS A 205 -6.53 16.22 14.51
N ALA A 206 -5.31 16.08 14.99
CA ALA A 206 -4.56 17.16 15.63
C ALA A 206 -3.29 17.44 14.83
N ARG A 207 -3.23 18.66 14.29
CA ARG A 207 -2.05 19.15 13.59
C ARG A 207 -1.05 19.69 14.61
N ASN A 208 -0.09 18.85 14.99
CA ASN A 208 0.89 19.20 16.00
C ASN A 208 2.09 19.86 15.34
N GLN A 209 1.92 21.13 14.95
CA GLN A 209 2.97 21.96 14.38
C GLN A 209 3.66 22.76 15.49
N LYS A 210 4.95 22.51 15.66
CA LYS A 210 5.80 23.24 16.62
C LYS A 210 7.18 23.51 16.01
N ALA A 211 8.09 24.08 16.79
CA ALA A 211 9.47 24.33 16.35
C ALA A 211 10.09 23.06 15.74
N GLY A 212 10.67 23.19 14.55
CA GLY A 212 11.21 22.07 13.76
C GLY A 212 10.24 21.47 12.74
N TYR A 213 8.97 21.90 12.71
CA TYR A 213 8.03 21.47 11.66
C TYR A 213 8.51 21.90 10.26
N ASN A 214 8.38 21.01 9.29
CA ASN A 214 8.67 21.28 7.89
C ASN A 214 7.62 20.55 7.03
N SER A 215 6.74 21.31 6.36
CA SER A 215 5.66 20.76 5.53
C SER A 215 6.16 19.95 4.33
N ALA A 216 7.43 20.09 3.93
CA ALA A 216 8.00 19.26 2.88
C ALA A 216 8.19 17.79 3.30
N ILE A 217 8.30 17.52 4.61
CA ILE A 217 8.63 16.18 5.13
C ILE A 217 7.76 15.71 6.30
N HIS A 218 6.97 16.59 6.93
CA HIS A 218 6.12 16.26 8.06
C HIS A 218 4.64 16.43 7.69
N ALA A 219 3.93 15.32 7.73
CA ALA A 219 2.53 15.21 7.41
C ALA A 219 1.89 14.04 8.17
N LEU A 220 0.55 14.04 8.16
CA LEU A 220 -0.24 12.85 8.34
C LEU A 220 -1.02 12.60 7.06
N GLN A 221 -0.84 11.42 6.48
CA GLN A 221 -1.41 11.04 5.21
C GLN A 221 -2.25 9.77 5.37
N PHE A 222 -3.41 9.71 4.72
CA PHE A 222 -4.21 8.49 4.61
C PHE A 222 -4.50 8.23 3.14
N SER A 223 -4.02 7.11 2.62
CA SER A 223 -4.06 6.78 1.19
C SER A 223 -4.66 5.40 0.95
N CYS A 224 -5.19 5.22 -0.25
CA CYS A 224 -5.42 3.92 -0.86
C CYS A 224 -4.40 3.73 -1.98
N VAL A 225 -3.64 2.64 -1.95
CA VAL A 225 -2.55 2.37 -2.91
C VAL A 225 -2.82 1.07 -3.64
N PHE A 226 -2.59 1.08 -4.95
CA PHE A 226 -2.71 -0.06 -5.83
C PHE A 226 -1.34 -0.29 -6.47
N LEU A 227 -0.77 -1.48 -6.29
CA LEU A 227 0.43 -1.85 -7.04
C LEU A 227 0.01 -2.35 -8.41
N VAL A 228 0.37 -1.60 -9.45
CA VAL A 228 0.11 -1.96 -10.84
C VAL A 228 1.38 -2.59 -11.39
N GLN A 229 1.37 -3.91 -11.54
CA GLN A 229 2.57 -4.72 -11.72
C GLN A 229 2.52 -5.50 -13.02
N ASN A 230 3.64 -5.50 -13.74
CA ASN A 230 3.85 -6.38 -14.87
C ASN A 230 3.92 -7.82 -14.34
N LEU A 231 2.90 -8.61 -14.65
CA LEU A 231 2.79 -10.02 -14.28
C LEU A 231 2.63 -10.91 -15.52
N ASN A 232 3.07 -10.43 -16.68
CA ASN A 232 3.23 -11.29 -17.86
C ASN A 232 4.58 -12.02 -17.78
N PRO A 233 4.62 -13.35 -17.55
CA PRO A 233 5.87 -14.09 -17.36
C PRO A 233 6.75 -14.13 -18.61
N SER A 234 6.22 -13.80 -19.79
CA SER A 234 6.97 -13.68 -21.04
C SER A 234 7.57 -12.28 -21.25
N SER A 235 7.21 -11.30 -20.42
CA SER A 235 7.70 -9.92 -20.50
C SER A 235 9.05 -9.79 -19.80
N THR A 236 10.02 -9.11 -20.42
CA THR A 236 11.31 -8.79 -19.77
C THR A 236 11.13 -7.82 -18.59
N GLY A 237 9.97 -7.16 -18.51
CA GLY A 237 9.57 -6.30 -17.40
C GLY A 237 8.87 -7.02 -16.24
N TYR A 238 8.75 -8.35 -16.26
CA TYR A 238 8.05 -9.11 -15.22
C TYR A 238 8.51 -8.72 -13.81
N GLY A 239 7.53 -8.48 -12.93
CA GLY A 239 7.73 -8.05 -11.55
C GLY A 239 7.90 -6.54 -11.37
N LYS A 240 8.18 -5.76 -12.43
CA LYS A 240 8.26 -4.29 -12.31
C LYS A 240 6.88 -3.66 -12.17
N SER A 241 6.79 -2.56 -11.44
CA SER A 241 5.50 -1.98 -11.08
C SER A 241 5.55 -0.47 -10.85
N MET A 242 4.37 0.13 -10.91
CA MET A 242 4.06 1.49 -10.50
C MET A 242 3.16 1.47 -9.27
N TYR A 243 3.32 2.44 -8.38
CA TYR A 243 2.32 2.74 -7.36
C TYR A 243 1.26 3.68 -7.94
N PHE A 244 0.01 3.25 -8.00
CA PHE A 244 -1.14 4.10 -8.28
C PHE A 244 -1.84 4.44 -6.96
N LEU A 245 -2.03 5.71 -6.65
CA LEU A 245 -2.56 6.14 -5.35
C LEU A 245 -3.83 6.98 -5.50
N ILE A 246 -4.68 6.89 -4.48
CA ILE A 246 -5.71 7.86 -4.18
C ILE A 246 -5.44 8.38 -2.76
N MET A 247 -4.80 9.54 -2.66
CA MET A 247 -4.60 10.21 -1.37
C MET A 247 -5.93 10.79 -0.87
N LEU A 248 -6.52 10.15 0.13
CA LEU A 248 -7.81 10.56 0.72
C LEU A 248 -7.62 11.74 1.68
N PHE A 249 -6.52 11.76 2.41
CA PHE A 249 -6.19 12.80 3.38
C PHE A 249 -4.70 13.08 3.38
N ASP A 250 -4.35 14.36 3.40
CA ASP A 250 -3.01 14.86 3.67
C ASP A 250 -3.19 16.17 4.42
N ASP A 251 -2.75 16.25 5.69
CA ASP A 251 -3.01 17.41 6.55
C ASP A 251 -2.39 18.73 6.05
N ARG A 252 -1.56 18.67 5.01
CA ARG A 252 -0.97 19.83 4.35
C ARG A 252 -1.91 20.49 3.35
N TYR A 253 -2.91 19.78 2.84
CA TYR A 253 -3.79 20.22 1.76
C TYR A 253 -5.26 20.07 2.15
N SER A 254 -6.07 21.07 1.83
CA SER A 254 -7.53 20.99 2.03
C SER A 254 -8.21 20.02 1.06
N LEU A 255 -7.56 19.69 -0.06
CA LEU A 255 -7.98 18.72 -1.05
C LEU A 255 -6.72 18.16 -1.74
N PRO A 256 -6.30 16.91 -1.43
CA PRO A 256 -5.19 16.28 -2.15
C PRO A 256 -5.50 16.14 -3.64
N GLY A 257 -4.56 16.56 -4.50
CA GLY A 257 -4.67 16.52 -5.96
C GLY A 257 -3.59 15.65 -6.61
N LEU A 258 -3.47 15.76 -7.94
CA LEU A 258 -2.49 14.99 -8.72
C LEU A 258 -1.05 15.25 -8.24
N SER A 259 -0.32 14.17 -7.97
CA SER A 259 1.11 14.20 -7.64
C SER A 259 1.83 13.04 -8.32
N ILE A 260 2.96 13.32 -8.95
CA ILE A 260 3.76 12.32 -9.67
C ILE A 260 5.19 12.43 -9.14
N ASN A 261 5.65 11.38 -8.45
CA ASN A 261 6.95 11.37 -7.77
C ASN A 261 7.67 10.05 -8.02
N GLU A 262 8.96 10.00 -7.73
CA GLU A 262 9.70 8.75 -7.58
C GLU A 262 9.67 8.36 -6.10
N ASP A 263 9.38 7.09 -5.82
CA ASP A 263 9.64 6.52 -4.51
C ASP A 263 11.15 6.39 -4.31
N VAL A 264 11.68 7.16 -3.35
CA VAL A 264 13.13 7.25 -3.12
C VAL A 264 13.76 5.95 -2.60
N PHE A 265 12.95 4.98 -2.16
CA PHE A 265 13.43 3.72 -1.61
C PHE A 265 13.43 2.59 -2.63
N SER A 266 12.38 2.47 -3.46
CA SER A 266 12.25 1.43 -4.47
C SER A 266 12.63 1.88 -5.87
N GLY A 267 12.74 3.19 -6.11
CA GLY A 267 12.95 3.78 -7.44
C GLY A 267 11.73 3.63 -8.37
N GLN A 268 10.57 3.25 -7.82
CA GLN A 268 9.34 3.12 -8.59
C GLN A 268 8.64 4.47 -8.72
N ILE A 269 7.94 4.66 -9.83
CA ILE A 269 7.09 5.83 -9.97
C ILE A 269 5.82 5.70 -9.12
N ILE A 270 5.46 6.80 -8.47
CA ILE A 270 4.23 7.05 -7.74
C ILE A 270 3.36 7.96 -8.60
N TYR A 271 2.18 7.48 -8.97
CA TYR A 271 1.14 8.25 -9.66
C TYR A 271 -0.08 8.37 -8.73
N ASP A 272 -0.17 9.48 -8.02
CA ASP A 272 -1.26 9.77 -7.08
C ASP A 272 -2.26 10.72 -7.71
N VAL A 273 -3.49 10.25 -7.93
CA VAL A 273 -4.54 11.09 -8.53
C VAL A 273 -5.22 12.01 -7.52
N GLY A 274 -4.99 11.76 -6.22
CA GLY A 274 -5.61 12.48 -5.12
C GLY A 274 -7.13 12.38 -5.05
N LEU A 275 -7.69 12.85 -3.94
CA LEU A 275 -9.13 12.97 -3.74
C LEU A 275 -9.81 13.93 -4.74
N ALA A 276 -9.08 14.90 -5.28
CA ALA A 276 -9.59 15.87 -6.26
C ALA A 276 -10.17 15.20 -7.52
N SER A 277 -9.71 14.00 -7.86
CA SER A 277 -10.24 13.23 -9.00
C SER A 277 -11.65 12.68 -8.77
N PHE A 278 -12.15 12.70 -7.53
CA PHE A 278 -13.45 12.14 -7.14
C PHE A 278 -14.34 13.16 -6.41
N SER A 279 -13.80 14.29 -5.96
CA SER A 279 -14.53 15.26 -5.15
C SER A 279 -14.01 16.68 -5.37
N SER A 280 -14.89 17.67 -5.25
CA SER A 280 -14.55 19.09 -5.24
C SER A 280 -14.10 19.61 -3.87
N THR A 281 -14.13 18.78 -2.84
CA THR A 281 -13.78 19.14 -1.45
C THR A 281 -13.00 18.01 -0.78
N GLY A 282 -12.14 18.33 0.19
CA GLY A 282 -11.45 17.30 0.98
C GLY A 282 -12.34 16.61 2.00
N LEU A 283 -11.73 15.81 2.87
CA LEU A 283 -12.39 15.29 4.06
C LEU A 283 -12.65 16.43 5.06
N VAL A 284 -13.81 16.39 5.70
CA VAL A 284 -14.16 17.26 6.81
C VAL A 284 -14.23 16.40 8.06
N GLN A 285 -13.54 16.80 9.13
CA GLN A 285 -13.57 16.05 10.38
C GLN A 285 -15.00 15.89 10.87
N GLY A 286 -15.35 14.68 11.28
CA GLY A 286 -16.67 14.36 11.79
C GLY A 286 -17.74 14.11 10.70
N GLN A 287 -17.36 14.05 9.42
CA GLN A 287 -18.28 13.83 8.31
C GLN A 287 -17.86 12.62 7.45
N TRP A 288 -18.84 11.84 7.00
CA TRP A 288 -18.61 10.77 6.03
C TRP A 288 -18.44 11.36 4.63
N LYS A 289 -17.49 10.81 3.87
CA LYS A 289 -17.34 11.07 2.44
C LYS A 289 -17.25 9.77 1.67
N THR A 290 -18.12 9.60 0.68
CA THR A 290 -18.00 8.53 -0.30
C THR A 290 -17.06 8.95 -1.42
N VAL A 291 -16.08 8.10 -1.70
CA VAL A 291 -15.15 8.20 -2.83
C VAL A 291 -15.47 7.02 -3.74
N LYS A 292 -15.90 7.30 -4.96
CA LYS A 292 -16.37 6.29 -5.90
C LYS A 292 -16.09 6.71 -7.34
N GLY A 293 -15.60 5.77 -8.15
CA GLY A 293 -15.47 5.98 -9.59
C GLY A 293 -14.77 4.84 -10.29
N ASP A 294 -14.84 4.85 -11.61
CA ASP A 294 -13.96 4.04 -12.45
C ASP A 294 -12.55 4.65 -12.42
N ILE A 295 -11.56 3.83 -12.07
CA ILE A 295 -10.15 4.22 -11.95
C ILE A 295 -9.28 3.68 -13.09
N LEU A 296 -9.86 2.90 -14.01
CA LEU A 296 -9.11 2.25 -15.09
C LEU A 296 -8.41 3.28 -16.00
N SER A 297 -9.11 4.36 -16.36
CA SER A 297 -8.56 5.39 -17.24
C SER A 297 -7.35 6.09 -16.62
N GLN A 298 -7.41 6.33 -15.31
CA GLN A 298 -6.36 6.98 -14.54
C GLN A 298 -5.16 6.05 -14.33
N ILE A 299 -5.38 4.74 -14.15
CA ILE A 299 -4.30 3.75 -14.14
C ILE A 299 -3.57 3.73 -15.48
N LYS A 300 -4.31 3.71 -16.61
CA LYS A 300 -3.72 3.76 -17.95
C LYS A 300 -2.93 5.07 -18.18
N GLN A 301 -3.43 6.20 -17.68
CA GLN A 301 -2.69 7.47 -17.67
C GLN A 301 -1.40 7.38 -16.83
N GLY A 302 -1.45 6.77 -15.65
CA GLY A 302 -0.26 6.56 -14.82
C GLY A 302 0.80 5.69 -15.51
N LEU A 303 0.39 4.60 -16.17
CA LEU A 303 1.31 3.78 -16.97
C LEU A 303 1.91 4.57 -18.13
N ASN A 304 1.11 5.36 -18.86
CA ASN A 304 1.63 6.24 -19.91
C ASN A 304 2.64 7.26 -19.37
N GLU A 305 2.35 7.84 -18.21
CA GLU A 305 3.22 8.79 -17.54
C GLU A 305 4.54 8.12 -17.14
N ALA A 306 4.48 6.92 -16.56
CA ALA A 306 5.65 6.11 -16.23
C ALA A 306 6.53 5.89 -17.46
N TRP A 307 5.94 5.43 -18.55
CA TRP A 307 6.62 5.19 -19.82
C TRP A 307 7.27 6.47 -20.38
N SER A 308 6.55 7.59 -20.37
CA SER A 308 7.05 8.87 -20.88
C SER A 308 8.25 9.41 -20.09
N ARG A 309 8.34 9.05 -18.80
CA ARG A 309 9.41 9.47 -17.88
C ARG A 309 10.58 8.49 -17.82
N GLY A 310 10.54 7.42 -18.62
CA GLY A 310 11.61 6.41 -18.66
C GLY A 310 11.50 5.30 -17.62
N TYR A 311 10.36 5.16 -16.95
CA TYR A 311 10.06 4.02 -16.10
C TYR A 311 9.36 2.92 -16.90
N LEU A 312 9.51 1.67 -16.45
CA LEU A 312 8.80 0.51 -17.00
C LEU A 312 8.99 0.32 -18.53
N LEU A 313 10.14 0.72 -19.08
CA LEU A 313 10.39 0.67 -20.53
C LEU A 313 10.49 -0.75 -21.10
N GLU A 314 10.64 -1.76 -20.24
CA GLU A 314 10.67 -3.17 -20.66
C GLU A 314 9.32 -3.65 -21.22
N SER A 315 8.22 -2.96 -20.89
CA SER A 315 6.93 -3.17 -21.54
C SER A 315 6.07 -1.92 -21.53
N GLN A 316 5.54 -1.58 -22.71
CA GLN A 316 4.60 -0.48 -22.90
C GLN A 316 3.22 -1.00 -23.33
N SER A 317 2.83 -2.17 -22.83
CA SER A 317 1.56 -2.83 -23.12
C SER A 317 0.71 -2.95 -21.87
N TYR A 318 -0.53 -2.44 -21.90
CA TYR A 318 -1.47 -2.63 -20.79
C TYR A 318 -1.81 -4.10 -20.52
N ASN A 319 -1.61 -4.98 -21.50
CA ASN A 319 -1.85 -6.42 -21.37
C ASN A 319 -0.76 -7.14 -20.54
N ASP A 320 0.28 -6.43 -20.11
CA ASP A 320 1.30 -7.01 -19.23
C ASP A 320 1.02 -6.75 -17.75
N TYR A 321 0.17 -5.76 -17.44
CA TYR A 321 -0.01 -5.26 -16.08
C TYR A 321 -1.30 -5.78 -15.44
N LYS A 322 -1.25 -6.07 -14.15
CA LYS A 322 -2.40 -6.37 -13.28
C LYS A 322 -2.35 -5.49 -12.02
N VAL A 323 -3.48 -5.35 -11.33
CA VAL A 323 -3.48 -4.86 -9.94
C VAL A 323 -3.08 -6.03 -9.04
N SER A 324 -1.87 -5.99 -8.48
CA SER A 324 -1.31 -7.12 -7.72
C SER A 324 -1.45 -6.97 -6.21
N LEU A 325 -1.54 -5.75 -5.70
CA LEU A 325 -1.64 -5.44 -4.28
C LEU A 325 -2.58 -4.24 -4.09
N PHE A 326 -3.39 -4.30 -3.04
CA PHE A 326 -4.07 -3.13 -2.50
C PHE A 326 -3.59 -2.87 -1.08
N THR A 327 -3.33 -1.61 -0.75
CA THR A 327 -3.05 -1.16 0.63
C THR A 327 -3.90 0.05 0.99
N MET A 328 -4.14 0.23 2.28
CA MET A 328 -4.85 1.38 2.82
C MET A 328 -4.39 1.67 4.24
N GLY A 329 -4.20 2.94 4.59
CA GLY A 329 -4.01 3.34 5.98
C GLY A 329 -3.22 4.63 6.13
N PHE A 330 -2.63 4.83 7.32
CA PHE A 330 -1.84 6.00 7.64
C PHE A 330 -0.37 5.85 7.30
N GLU A 331 0.20 6.91 6.73
CA GLU A 331 1.62 7.22 6.73
C GLU A 331 1.82 8.49 7.57
N CYS A 332 2.61 8.40 8.63
CA CYS A 332 2.78 9.49 9.59
C CYS A 332 4.24 9.94 9.63
N THR A 333 4.54 11.04 8.97
CA THR A 333 5.90 11.60 8.88
C THR A 333 6.12 12.76 9.85
N GLY A 334 5.07 13.24 10.53
CA GLY A 334 5.13 14.30 11.52
C GLY A 334 4.66 13.85 12.91
N LEU A 335 4.51 14.83 13.81
CA LEU A 335 4.01 14.62 15.17
C LEU A 335 2.48 14.63 15.25
N ASN A 336 1.80 14.62 14.11
CA ASN A 336 0.35 14.71 14.03
C ASN A 336 -0.31 13.45 14.61
N ILE A 337 -1.54 13.61 15.07
CA ILE A 337 -2.37 12.52 15.58
C ILE A 337 -3.61 12.43 14.70
N GLY A 338 -4.03 11.23 14.33
CA GLY A 338 -5.29 11.08 13.61
C GLY A 338 -5.95 9.74 13.79
N THR A 339 -7.26 9.77 13.56
CA THR A 339 -8.15 8.61 13.57
C THR A 339 -9.02 8.64 12.32
N MET A 340 -9.00 7.57 11.54
CA MET A 340 -9.77 7.39 10.31
C MET A 340 -10.67 6.18 10.43
N LYS A 341 -11.96 6.32 10.14
CA LYS A 341 -12.86 5.19 9.92
C LYS A 341 -13.08 5.00 8.43
N THR A 342 -13.14 3.76 7.99
CA THR A 342 -13.46 3.43 6.61
C THR A 342 -14.50 2.34 6.54
N ARG A 343 -15.38 2.39 5.53
CA ARG A 343 -16.37 1.34 5.26
C ARG A 343 -16.69 1.24 3.78
N ASN A 344 -17.49 0.25 3.41
CA ASN A 344 -18.00 0.07 2.03
C ASN A 344 -16.87 0.00 0.98
N LEU A 345 -15.74 -0.60 1.37
CA LEU A 345 -14.58 -0.78 0.49
C LEU A 345 -14.93 -1.80 -0.60
N SER A 346 -14.74 -1.43 -1.87
CA SER A 346 -14.83 -2.36 -2.99
C SER A 346 -13.93 -1.97 -4.15
N LEU A 347 -13.52 -2.98 -4.91
CA LEU A 347 -12.76 -2.86 -6.15
C LEU A 347 -13.28 -3.93 -7.11
N ILE A 348 -14.02 -3.53 -8.13
CA ILE A 348 -14.76 -4.45 -9.01
C ILE A 348 -14.29 -4.24 -10.45
N ALA A 349 -13.74 -5.30 -11.04
CA ALA A 349 -13.35 -5.38 -12.43
C ALA A 349 -14.53 -5.83 -13.30
N TYR A 350 -14.68 -5.21 -14.47
CA TYR A 350 -15.66 -5.56 -15.50
C TYR A 350 -14.96 -5.88 -16.80
#